data_AF-A0A451FED2-F1
#
_entry.id   AF-A0A451FED2-F1
#
_cell.length_a   1.000
_cell.length_b   1.000
_cell.length_c   1.000
_cell.angle_alpha   90.00
_cell.angle_beta   90.00
_cell.angle_gamma   90.00
#
_symmetry.space_group_name_H-M   'P 1'
#
loop_
_entity.id
_entity.type
_entity.pdbx_description
1 polymer ?
#
loop_
_entity_poly.entity_id
_entity_poly.type
_entity_poly.pdbx_seq_one_letter_code
_entity_poly.pdbx_strand_id
1 'polypeptide(L)'
;IKNMITGTSQADCAVLIIASGTGEFEAGISKDGQTREHALLAYTLGVKQLIVAMNKMDTAEWKQARFEEIQKETSAFIKKVGYNPKTVAFVPISGFNGDNMIEGETLDPRAKAW
;
A
#
# COMPACT_ATOMS: atom_id res chain seq x y z
N ILE A 1 -13.44 -11.03 8.59
CA ILE A 1 -12.48 -10.95 9.72
C ILE A 1 -11.98 -12.34 10.18
N LYS A 2 -12.83 -13.35 10.42
CA LYS A 2 -12.39 -14.68 10.96
C LYS A 2 -11.27 -15.37 10.14
N ASN A 3 -11.34 -15.31 8.81
CA ASN A 3 -10.33 -15.90 7.93
C ASN A 3 -9.03 -15.09 7.85
N MET A 4 -9.09 -13.78 8.15
CA MET A 4 -7.90 -12.92 8.16
C MET A 4 -7.06 -13.21 9.42
N ILE A 5 -7.69 -13.38 10.58
CA ILE A 5 -6.97 -13.62 11.85
C ILE A 5 -6.13 -14.90 11.79
N THR A 6 -6.65 -15.97 11.21
CA THR A 6 -5.94 -17.26 11.08
C THR A 6 -4.80 -17.22 10.07
N GLY A 7 -4.89 -16.38 9.03
CA GLY A 7 -3.83 -16.21 8.03
C GLY A 7 -2.73 -15.25 8.51
N THR A 8 -3.11 -14.15 9.14
CA THR A 8 -2.19 -13.12 9.62
C THR A 8 -1.36 -13.58 10.82
N SER A 9 -1.85 -14.52 11.63
CA SER A 9 -1.10 -15.08 12.77
C SER A 9 0.14 -15.90 12.39
N GLN A 10 0.24 -16.32 11.12
CA GLN A 10 1.41 -17.03 10.57
C GLN A 10 2.21 -16.18 9.57
N ALA A 11 1.81 -14.92 9.35
CA ALA A 11 2.43 -14.09 8.34
C ALA A 11 3.70 -13.41 8.89
N ASP A 12 4.82 -13.59 8.21
CA ASP A 12 6.06 -12.87 8.51
C ASP A 12 6.06 -11.44 7.94
N CYS A 13 5.26 -11.21 6.89
CA CYS A 13 5.11 -9.93 6.20
C CYS A 13 3.67 -9.72 5.74
N ALA A 14 3.20 -8.47 5.79
CA ALA A 14 1.93 -8.04 5.24
C ALA A 14 2.14 -7.17 4.00
N VAL A 15 1.30 -7.38 2.98
CA VAL A 15 1.20 -6.49 1.82
C VAL A 15 -0.08 -5.69 1.93
N LEU A 16 0.05 -4.38 2.05
CA LEU A 16 -1.07 -3.43 2.10
C LEU A 16 -1.27 -2.84 0.70
N ILE A 17 -2.40 -3.18 0.08
CA ILE A 17 -2.77 -2.65 -1.23
C ILE A 17 -3.60 -1.38 -1.05
N ILE A 18 -3.16 -0.29 -1.68
CA ILE A 18 -3.83 1.02 -1.65
C ILE A 18 -4.18 1.41 -3.09
N ALA A 19 -5.41 1.84 -3.34
CA ALA A 19 -5.78 2.37 -4.64
C ALA A 19 -5.29 3.80 -4.82
N SER A 20 -4.65 4.10 -5.95
CA SER A 20 -4.11 5.44 -6.26
C SER A 20 -5.11 6.39 -6.91
N GLY A 21 -6.28 5.88 -7.34
CA GLY A 21 -7.34 6.67 -7.95
C GLY A 21 -7.86 7.77 -7.01
N THR A 22 -8.20 8.92 -7.57
CA THR A 22 -8.83 10.03 -6.84
C THR A 22 -10.20 9.60 -6.31
N GLY A 23 -10.45 9.80 -5.02
CA GLY A 23 -11.65 9.37 -4.30
C GLY A 23 -11.53 7.97 -3.69
N GLU A 24 -10.88 7.02 -4.38
CA GLU A 24 -10.66 5.67 -3.87
C GLU A 24 -9.63 5.65 -2.73
N PHE A 25 -8.54 6.39 -2.89
CA PHE A 25 -7.52 6.54 -1.87
C PHE A 25 -8.10 7.12 -0.58
N GLU A 26 -8.81 8.24 -0.70
CA GLU A 26 -9.39 9.00 0.40
C GLU A 26 -10.46 8.18 1.14
N ALA A 27 -11.27 7.40 0.41
CA ALA A 27 -12.21 6.45 1.00
C ALA A 27 -11.48 5.34 1.76
N GLY A 28 -10.38 4.82 1.21
CA GLY A 28 -9.58 3.75 1.80
C GLY A 28 -8.88 4.15 3.10
N ILE A 29 -8.39 5.39 3.22
CA ILE A 29 -7.72 5.91 4.43
C ILE A 29 -8.66 6.60 5.42
N SER A 30 -9.95 6.71 5.08
CA SER A 30 -10.97 7.31 5.94
C SER A 30 -11.08 6.58 7.28
N LYS A 31 -11.76 7.20 8.26
CA LYS A 31 -11.91 6.63 9.60
C LYS A 31 -12.58 5.26 9.60
N ASP A 32 -13.51 5.04 8.67
CA ASP A 32 -14.25 3.80 8.48
C ASP A 32 -13.64 2.94 7.35
N GLY A 33 -12.46 3.34 6.84
CA GLY A 33 -11.75 2.68 5.76
C GLY A 33 -11.12 1.36 6.21
N GLN A 34 -11.28 0.33 5.38
CA GLN A 34 -10.78 -1.02 5.64
C GLN A 34 -9.25 -1.09 5.74
N THR A 35 -8.53 -0.20 5.05
CA THR A 35 -7.06 -0.10 5.10
C THR A 35 -6.55 0.08 6.53
N ARG A 36 -7.32 0.79 7.37
CA ARG A 36 -6.97 1.06 8.77
C ARG A 36 -7.19 -0.12 9.67
N GLU A 37 -8.31 -0.78 9.51
CA GLU A 37 -8.62 -1.99 10.27
C GLU A 37 -7.61 -3.09 9.94
N HIS A 38 -7.29 -3.30 8.66
CA HIS A 38 -6.34 -4.31 8.23
C HIS A 38 -4.91 -4.04 8.68
N ALA A 39 -4.42 -2.80 8.58
CA ALA A 39 -3.08 -2.44 9.04
C ALA A 39 -2.93 -2.61 10.55
N LEU A 40 -3.95 -2.22 11.32
CA LEU A 40 -3.98 -2.37 12.77
C LEU A 40 -4.01 -3.85 13.17
N LEU A 41 -4.89 -4.64 12.56
CA LEU A 41 -4.99 -6.08 12.82
C LEU A 41 -3.66 -6.78 12.54
N ALA A 42 -3.01 -6.50 11.41
CA ALA A 42 -1.70 -7.04 11.07
C ALA A 42 -0.64 -6.72 12.13
N TYR A 43 -0.62 -5.47 12.62
CA TYR A 43 0.34 -5.07 13.65
C TYR A 43 0.07 -5.78 14.98
N THR A 44 -1.21 -5.86 15.40
CA THR A 44 -1.61 -6.51 16.66
C THR A 44 -1.34 -8.00 16.67
N LEU A 45 -1.35 -8.66 15.50
CA LEU A 45 -1.06 -10.08 15.34
C LEU A 45 0.44 -10.38 15.22
N GLY A 46 1.30 -9.35 15.30
CA GLY A 46 2.75 -9.52 15.37
C GLY A 46 3.48 -9.36 14.04
N VAL A 47 2.78 -9.00 12.96
CA VAL A 47 3.40 -8.77 11.65
C VAL A 47 4.12 -7.42 11.68
N LYS A 48 5.46 -7.46 11.71
CA LYS A 48 6.29 -6.25 11.79
C LYS A 48 6.79 -5.76 10.43
N GLN A 49 6.84 -6.64 9.44
CA GLN A 49 7.23 -6.28 8.08
C GLN A 49 5.99 -5.92 7.26
N LEU A 50 6.01 -4.73 6.67
CA LEU A 50 4.91 -4.21 5.86
C LEU A 50 5.47 -3.71 4.53
N ILE A 51 4.81 -4.09 3.45
CA ILE A 51 5.02 -3.54 2.10
C ILE A 51 3.74 -2.84 1.69
N VAL A 52 3.85 -1.63 1.15
CA VAL A 52 2.71 -0.88 0.63
C VAL A 52 2.76 -0.94 -0.90
N ALA A 53 1.74 -1.54 -1.50
CA ALA A 53 1.57 -1.58 -2.95
C ALA A 53 0.51 -0.55 -3.37
N MET A 54 0.92 0.47 -4.12
CA MET A 54 0.03 1.49 -4.66
C MET A 54 -0.51 1.02 -6.01
N ASN A 55 -1.74 0.53 -6.02
CA ASN A 55 -2.39 -0.07 -7.18
C ASN A 55 -3.20 0.95 -7.99
N LYS A 56 -3.52 0.59 -9.24
CA LYS A 56 -4.22 1.43 -10.21
C LYS A 56 -3.45 2.71 -10.59
N MET A 57 -2.12 2.66 -10.60
CA MET A 57 -1.29 3.81 -10.99
C MET A 57 -1.52 4.26 -12.45
N ASP A 58 -2.01 3.36 -13.31
CA ASP A 58 -2.48 3.67 -14.66
C ASP A 58 -3.61 4.72 -14.66
N THR A 59 -4.57 4.62 -13.72
CA THR A 59 -5.66 5.60 -13.56
C THR A 59 -5.17 6.96 -13.06
N ALA A 60 -4.02 6.98 -12.39
CA ALA A 60 -3.35 8.20 -11.95
C ALA A 60 -2.32 8.71 -12.98
N GLU A 61 -2.31 8.13 -14.19
CA GLU A 61 -1.40 8.46 -15.29
C GLU A 61 0.09 8.40 -14.88
N TRP A 62 0.42 7.55 -13.91
CA TRP A 62 1.76 7.46 -13.32
C TRP A 62 2.32 8.82 -12.90
N LYS A 63 1.47 9.67 -12.30
CA LYS A 63 1.89 11.00 -11.80
C LYS A 63 2.70 10.86 -10.51
N GLN A 64 3.96 11.31 -10.54
CA GLN A 64 4.85 11.34 -9.36
C GLN A 64 4.22 12.08 -8.18
N ALA A 65 3.60 13.24 -8.45
CA ALA A 65 2.96 14.04 -7.41
C ALA A 65 1.88 13.25 -6.64
N ARG A 66 1.11 12.40 -7.33
CA ARG A 66 0.09 11.55 -6.71
C ARG A 66 0.72 10.43 -5.88
N PHE A 67 1.78 9.80 -6.39
CA PHE A 67 2.55 8.82 -5.63
C PHE A 67 3.13 9.41 -4.34
N GLU A 68 3.77 10.57 -4.42
CA GLU A 68 4.37 11.25 -3.25
C GLU A 68 3.31 11.69 -2.23
N GLU A 69 2.15 12.18 -2.69
CA GLU A 69 0.99 12.49 -1.85
C GLU A 69 0.53 11.26 -1.06
N ILE A 70 0.24 10.16 -1.75
CA ILE A 70 -0.21 8.90 -1.15
C ILE A 70 0.88 8.36 -0.21
N GLN A 71 2.16 8.43 -0.60
CA GLN A 71 3.27 7.94 0.20
C GLN A 71 3.36 8.69 1.51
N LYS A 72 3.25 10.02 1.46
CA LYS A 72 3.31 10.89 2.64
C LYS A 72 2.16 10.61 3.60
N GLU A 73 0.94 10.53 3.09
CA GLU A 73 -0.25 10.27 3.91
C GLU A 73 -0.24 8.85 4.50
N THR A 74 0.09 7.86 3.69
CA THR A 74 0.21 6.46 4.13
C THR A 74 1.33 6.30 5.15
N SER A 75 2.47 6.98 4.96
CA SER A 75 3.57 6.99 5.94
C SER A 75 3.14 7.56 7.28
N ALA A 76 2.39 8.67 7.29
CA ALA A 76 1.87 9.25 8.52
C ALA A 76 0.87 8.29 9.21
N PHE A 77 0.09 7.57 8.41
CA PHE A 77 -0.89 6.61 8.88
C PHE A 77 -0.27 5.36 9.49
N ILE A 78 0.63 4.66 8.79
CA ILE A 78 1.28 3.45 9.31
C ILE A 78 2.12 3.75 10.55
N LYS A 79 2.68 4.98 10.65
CA LYS A 79 3.35 5.47 11.85
C LYS A 79 2.41 5.58 13.05
N LYS A 80 1.16 6.01 12.84
CA LYS A 80 0.13 6.03 13.91
C LYS A 80 -0.30 4.63 14.33
N VAL A 81 -0.28 3.67 13.41
CA VAL A 81 -0.59 2.26 13.69
C VAL A 81 0.52 1.61 14.54
N GLY A 82 1.79 1.98 14.29
CA GLY A 82 2.95 1.49 15.05
C GLY A 82 4.12 1.03 14.19
N TYR A 83 3.96 0.99 12.87
CA TYR A 83 5.05 0.65 11.94
C TYR A 83 6.07 1.78 11.81
N ASN A 84 7.32 1.42 11.47
CA ASN A 84 8.34 2.38 11.10
C ASN A 84 8.28 2.66 9.58
N PRO A 85 7.89 3.87 9.12
CA PRO A 85 7.80 4.14 7.68
C PRO A 85 9.12 3.98 6.93
N LYS A 86 10.27 4.09 7.61
CA LYS A 86 11.59 3.93 6.99
C LYS A 86 11.90 2.49 6.58
N THR A 87 11.22 1.51 7.17
CA THR A 87 11.41 0.08 6.86
C THR A 87 10.34 -0.45 5.92
N VAL A 88 9.41 0.40 5.49
CA VAL A 88 8.28 0.02 4.63
C VAL A 88 8.60 0.44 3.21
N ALA A 89 8.60 -0.52 2.30
CA ALA A 89 8.74 -0.26 0.88
C ALA A 89 7.40 0.22 0.29
N PHE A 90 7.45 1.25 -0.55
CA PHE A 90 6.30 1.74 -1.32
C PHE A 90 6.53 1.38 -2.78
N VAL A 91 5.69 0.50 -3.31
CA VAL A 91 5.83 -0.01 -4.68
C VAL A 91 4.64 0.46 -5.51
N PRO A 92 4.83 1.31 -6.54
CA PRO A 92 3.77 1.68 -7.47
C PRO A 92 3.52 0.53 -8.44
N ILE A 93 2.29 0.03 -8.52
CA ILE A 93 1.88 -1.08 -9.37
C ILE A 93 0.62 -0.75 -10.17
N SER A 94 0.43 -1.46 -11.27
CA SER A 94 -0.88 -1.61 -11.90
C SER A 94 -1.21 -3.09 -12.00
N GLY A 95 -2.12 -3.56 -11.14
CA GLY A 95 -2.54 -4.95 -11.16
C GLY A 95 -3.32 -5.35 -12.41
N PHE A 96 -3.90 -4.38 -13.14
CA PHE A 96 -4.62 -4.66 -14.39
C PHE A 96 -3.66 -4.87 -15.57
N ASN A 97 -2.64 -4.01 -15.68
CA ASN A 97 -1.65 -4.09 -16.76
C ASN A 97 -0.47 -5.02 -16.44
N GLY A 98 -0.27 -5.38 -15.16
CA GLY A 98 0.87 -6.16 -14.70
C GLY A 98 2.14 -5.34 -14.43
N ASP A 99 2.07 -4.00 -14.53
CA ASP A 99 3.22 -3.12 -14.31
C ASP A 99 3.79 -3.28 -12.88
N ASN A 100 5.11 -3.44 -12.76
CA ASN A 100 5.85 -3.56 -11.49
C ASN A 100 5.45 -4.75 -10.59
N MET A 101 4.85 -5.80 -11.16
CA MET A 101 4.42 -6.99 -10.38
C MET A 101 5.46 -8.11 -10.35
N ILE A 102 6.20 -8.32 -11.45
CA ILE A 102 7.20 -9.41 -11.58
C ILE A 102 8.49 -8.88 -12.20
N GLU A 103 8.36 -8.10 -13.27
CA GLU A 103 9.46 -7.42 -13.92
C GLU A 103 9.40 -5.93 -13.55
N GLY A 104 10.54 -5.27 -13.32
CA GLY A 104 10.64 -3.82 -13.12
C GLY A 104 10.38 -3.01 -14.41
N GLU A 105 9.61 -3.60 -15.32
CA GLU A 105 9.18 -3.01 -16.56
C GLU A 105 7.82 -2.39 -16.33
N THR A 106 7.84 -1.10 -16.05
CA THR A 106 6.69 -0.24 -16.28
C THR A 106 6.73 0.24 -17.72
N LEU A 107 5.56 0.29 -18.37
CA LEU A 107 5.41 1.02 -19.65
C LEU A 107 5.81 2.50 -19.53
N ASP A 108 5.83 3.03 -18.31
CA ASP A 108 6.21 4.40 -18.00
C ASP A 108 7.66 4.52 -17.46
N PRO A 109 8.57 5.22 -18.16
CA PRO A 109 9.95 5.43 -17.71
C PRO A 109 10.08 6.11 -16.33
N ARG A 110 9.06 6.83 -15.87
CA ARG A 110 9.05 7.60 -14.61
C ARG A 110 8.98 6.69 -13.38
N ALA A 111 8.40 5.51 -13.51
CA ALA A 111 8.30 4.54 -12.41
C ALA A 111 9.60 3.76 -12.14
N LYS A 112 10.58 3.82 -13.06
CA LYS A 112 11.94 3.27 -12.83
C LYS A 112 12.77 4.10 -11.85
N ALA A 113 12.30 5.30 -11.49
CA ALA A 113 13.00 6.25 -10.63
C ALA A 113 12.55 6.20 -9.16
N TRP A 114 11.54 5.39 -8.82
CA TRP A 114 10.89 5.36 -7.49
C TRP A 114 11.09 4.03 -6.77
#